data_AF-A0A535X031-F1
#
_entry.id   AF-A0A535X031-F1
#
_cell.length_a   1.000
_cell.length_b   1.000
_cell.length_c   1.000
_cell.angle_alpha   90.00
_cell.angle_beta   90.00
_cell.angle_gamma   90.00
#
_symmetry.space_group_name_H-M   'P 1'
#
loop_
_entity.id
_entity.type
_entity.pdbx_description
1 polymer ?
#
loop_
_entity_poly.entity_id
_entity_poly.type
_entity_poly.pdbx_seq_one_letter_code
_entity_poly.pdbx_strand_id
1 'polypeptide(L)'
;MIRVAVTLPATISDTGEFLADVRALEAAGAAMIGLEGEGLDQSILMGAIAAVTDRIRLRLSNPEPAAILQQLSRGRVVVGEPDGERWVKIPIPPDRSAWAAALAEHEAAGATGVIVAWDLRLIDLLRNPEPDDRSDLLISTG
;
A
#
# COMPACT_ATOMS: atom_id res chain seq x y z
N MET A 1 9.67 -10.78 6.27
CA MET A 1 9.39 -9.45 5.72
C MET A 1 7.89 -9.25 5.70
N ILE A 2 7.40 -8.40 6.59
CA ILE A 2 5.99 -7.98 6.65
C ILE A 2 5.58 -7.21 5.39
N ARG A 3 4.32 -7.38 4.93
CA ARG A 3 3.80 -6.72 3.72
C ARG A 3 3.20 -5.35 4.03
N VAL A 4 3.08 -4.49 3.01
CA VAL A 4 2.52 -3.14 3.17
C VAL A 4 1.28 -2.98 2.30
N ALA A 5 0.21 -2.49 2.90
CA ALA A 5 -1.02 -2.08 2.24
C ALA A 5 -1.21 -0.57 2.38
N VAL A 6 -1.77 0.05 1.35
CA VAL A 6 -1.98 1.50 1.31
C VAL A 6 -3.45 1.81 1.20
N THR A 7 -3.96 2.68 2.06
CA THR A 7 -5.31 3.23 1.95
C THR A 7 -5.19 4.62 1.33
N LEU A 8 -5.66 4.77 0.10
CA LEU A 8 -5.68 6.04 -0.63
C LEU A 8 -6.95 6.83 -0.27
N PRO A 9 -6.88 8.16 -0.21
CA PRO A 9 -8.08 8.98 -0.17
C PRO A 9 -8.88 8.74 -1.45
N ALA A 10 -10.20 8.68 -1.33
CA ALA A 10 -11.09 8.55 -2.50
C ALA A 10 -11.42 9.91 -3.16
N THR A 11 -10.74 10.98 -2.76
CA THR A 11 -10.88 12.31 -3.37
C THR A 11 -9.87 12.49 -4.49
N ILE A 12 -10.37 12.57 -5.71
CA ILE A 12 -9.55 12.81 -6.91
C ILE A 12 -9.53 14.31 -7.18
N SER A 13 -8.38 14.95 -7.04
CA SER A 13 -8.14 16.29 -7.60
C SER A 13 -7.68 16.21 -9.06
N ASP A 14 -6.83 15.22 -9.36
CA ASP A 14 -6.35 14.88 -10.71
C ASP A 14 -6.35 13.36 -10.89
N THR A 15 -7.14 12.85 -11.84
CA THR A 15 -7.28 11.41 -12.09
C THR A 15 -6.02 10.80 -12.69
N GLY A 16 -5.28 11.54 -13.51
CA GLY A 16 -4.06 11.05 -14.17
C GLY A 16 -2.93 10.87 -13.16
N GLU A 17 -2.76 11.84 -12.27
CA GLU A 17 -1.80 11.78 -11.16
C GLU A 17 -2.16 10.64 -10.20
N PHE A 18 -3.42 10.53 -9.80
CA PHE A 18 -3.88 9.46 -8.91
C PHE A 18 -3.56 8.05 -9.44
N LEU A 19 -3.84 7.77 -10.72
CA LEU A 19 -3.55 6.45 -11.30
C LEU A 19 -2.05 6.23 -11.52
N ALA A 20 -1.27 7.29 -11.73
CA ALA A 20 0.18 7.20 -11.78
C ALA A 20 0.77 6.83 -10.41
N ASP A 21 0.27 7.42 -9.32
CA ASP A 21 0.68 7.09 -7.95
C ASP A 21 0.35 5.64 -7.60
N VAL A 22 -0.84 5.17 -7.96
CA VAL A 22 -1.24 3.76 -7.80
C VAL A 22 -0.27 2.81 -8.50
N ARG A 23 0.13 3.11 -9.74
CA ARG A 23 1.13 2.32 -10.46
C ARG A 23 2.51 2.41 -9.82
N ALA A 24 2.89 3.58 -9.32
CA ALA A 24 4.16 3.78 -8.64
C ALA A 24 4.22 3.00 -7.31
N LEU A 25 3.11 2.93 -6.57
CA LEU A 25 2.95 2.11 -5.37
C LEU A 25 3.08 0.61 -5.68
N GLU A 26 2.40 0.13 -6.73
CA GLU A 26 2.53 -1.26 -7.17
C GLU A 26 3.98 -1.58 -7.56
N ALA A 27 4.63 -0.70 -8.34
CA ALA A 27 6.02 -0.86 -8.74
C ALA A 27 7.00 -0.78 -7.55
N ALA A 28 6.65 -0.02 -6.49
CA ALA A 28 7.41 0.05 -5.26
C ALA A 28 7.21 -1.16 -4.34
N GLY A 29 6.28 -2.07 -4.67
CA GLY A 29 6.07 -3.30 -3.92
C GLY A 29 4.94 -3.26 -2.89
N ALA A 30 4.03 -2.28 -2.96
CA ALA A 30 2.80 -2.33 -2.18
C ALA A 30 2.03 -3.63 -2.48
N ALA A 31 1.65 -4.36 -1.43
CA ALA A 31 1.00 -5.66 -1.54
C ALA A 31 -0.52 -5.57 -1.73
N MET A 32 -1.11 -4.43 -1.36
CA MET A 32 -2.55 -4.20 -1.40
C MET A 32 -2.87 -2.70 -1.42
N ILE A 33 -3.91 -2.32 -2.14
CA ILE A 33 -4.49 -0.98 -2.14
C ILE A 33 -5.95 -1.04 -1.69
N GLY A 34 -6.36 -0.11 -0.82
CA GLY A 34 -7.75 0.17 -0.50
C GLY A 34 -8.06 1.65 -0.68
N LEU A 35 -9.36 1.99 -0.63
CA LEU A 35 -9.84 3.38 -0.69
C LEU A 35 -10.56 3.74 0.60
N GLU A 36 -10.50 5.02 0.97
CA GLU A 36 -11.35 5.57 2.04
C GLU A 36 -12.81 5.72 1.58
N GLY A 37 -13.73 5.48 2.51
CA GLY A 37 -15.16 5.56 2.26
C GLY A 37 -15.74 4.33 1.58
N GLU A 38 -17.05 4.36 1.41
CA GLU A 38 -17.86 3.28 0.87
C GLU A 38 -18.90 3.91 -0.06
N GLY A 39 -18.94 3.51 -1.32
CA GLY A 39 -19.83 4.16 -2.29
C GLY A 39 -19.55 3.80 -3.74
N LEU A 40 -20.38 4.36 -4.62
CA LEU A 40 -20.27 4.19 -6.06
C LEU A 40 -18.95 4.78 -6.59
N ASP A 41 -18.56 5.96 -6.12
CA ASP A 41 -17.32 6.62 -6.56
C ASP A 41 -16.07 5.77 -6.23
N GLN A 42 -16.01 5.18 -5.03
CA GLN A 42 -14.97 4.23 -4.65
C GLN A 42 -14.99 2.97 -5.52
N SER A 43 -16.17 2.49 -5.91
CA SER A 43 -16.31 1.32 -6.79
C SER A 43 -15.81 1.62 -8.20
N ILE A 44 -16.11 2.81 -8.74
CA ILE A 44 -15.62 3.30 -10.03
C ILE A 44 -14.10 3.44 -9.99
N LEU A 45 -13.58 4.09 -8.94
CA LEU A 45 -12.14 4.25 -8.72
C LEU A 45 -11.41 2.92 -8.61
N MET A 46 -11.94 1.97 -7.85
CA MET A 46 -11.35 0.64 -7.74
C MET A 46 -11.36 -0.11 -9.06
N GLY A 47 -12.39 0.09 -9.90
CA GLY A 47 -12.41 -0.41 -11.27
C GLY A 47 -11.29 0.18 -12.13
N ALA A 48 -11.06 1.49 -12.04
CA ALA A 48 -9.95 2.14 -12.73
C ALA A 48 -8.59 1.62 -12.25
N ILE A 49 -8.39 1.50 -10.93
CA ILE A 49 -7.20 0.90 -10.31
C ILE A 49 -6.99 -0.53 -10.83
N ALA A 50 -8.04 -1.35 -10.86
CA ALA A 50 -7.99 -2.71 -11.37
C ALA A 50 -7.52 -2.77 -12.83
N ALA A 51 -7.92 -1.82 -13.66
CA ALA A 51 -7.58 -1.77 -15.08
C ALA A 51 -6.13 -1.30 -15.35
N VAL A 52 -5.52 -0.55 -14.43
CA VAL A 52 -4.19 0.04 -14.61
C VAL A 52 -3.07 -0.67 -13.84
N THR A 53 -3.42 -1.68 -13.03
CA THR A 53 -2.51 -2.48 -12.21
C THR A 53 -2.61 -3.96 -12.58
N ASP A 54 -1.54 -4.72 -12.33
CA ASP A 54 -1.44 -6.11 -12.77
C ASP A 54 -1.31 -7.14 -11.63
N ARG A 55 -0.82 -6.73 -10.46
CA ARG A 55 -0.37 -7.63 -9.39
C ARG A 55 -0.91 -7.26 -8.01
N ILE A 56 -1.10 -5.98 -7.73
CA ILE A 56 -1.50 -5.51 -6.41
C ILE A 56 -2.90 -6.00 -6.03
N ARG A 57 -3.11 -6.40 -4.78
CA ARG A 57 -4.43 -6.80 -4.29
C ARG A 57 -5.33 -5.58 -4.09
N LEU A 58 -6.62 -5.75 -4.33
CA LEU A 58 -7.62 -4.69 -4.26
C LEU A 58 -8.54 -4.92 -3.07
N ARG A 59 -8.39 -4.11 -2.03
CA ARG A 59 -9.17 -4.19 -0.81
C ARG A 59 -10.47 -3.41 -0.95
N LEU A 60 -11.59 -4.11 -0.86
CA LEU A 60 -12.92 -3.55 -0.83
C LEU A 60 -13.46 -3.50 0.60
N SER A 61 -14.06 -2.38 0.96
CA SER A 61 -14.86 -2.26 2.18
C SER A 61 -16.31 -2.70 1.92
N ASN A 62 -16.84 -2.42 0.72
CA ASN A 62 -18.17 -2.88 0.27
C ASN A 62 -18.04 -4.17 -0.57
N PRO A 63 -18.71 -5.28 -0.22
CA PRO A 63 -18.70 -6.52 -1.01
C PRO A 63 -19.49 -6.45 -2.33
N GLU A 64 -20.40 -5.51 -2.50
CA GLU A 64 -21.31 -5.44 -3.67
C GLU A 64 -20.58 -5.48 -5.03
N PRO A 65 -19.53 -4.67 -5.30
CA PRO A 65 -18.82 -4.71 -6.58
C PRO A 65 -17.84 -5.88 -6.73
N ALA A 66 -17.69 -6.75 -5.71
CA ALA A 66 -16.60 -7.72 -5.64
C ALA A 66 -16.61 -8.70 -6.82
N ALA A 67 -17.76 -9.18 -7.28
CA ALA A 67 -17.83 -10.16 -8.37
C ALA A 67 -17.27 -9.58 -9.70
N ILE A 68 -17.69 -8.35 -10.05
CA ILE A 68 -17.23 -7.68 -11.27
C ILE A 68 -15.75 -7.33 -11.15
N LEU A 69 -15.32 -6.77 -10.02
CA LEU A 69 -13.92 -6.42 -9.81
C LEU A 69 -13.02 -7.64 -9.73
N GLN A 70 -13.50 -8.78 -9.24
CA GLN A 70 -12.77 -10.05 -9.25
C GLN A 70 -12.48 -10.50 -10.68
N GLN A 71 -13.49 -10.40 -11.57
CA GLN A 71 -13.32 -10.70 -12.98
C GLN A 71 -12.36 -9.71 -13.67
N LEU A 72 -12.56 -8.40 -13.47
CA LEU A 72 -11.75 -7.35 -14.08
C LEU A 72 -10.28 -7.43 -13.66
N SER A 73 -10.04 -7.64 -12.36
CA SER A 73 -8.70 -7.70 -11.78
C SER A 73 -8.01 -9.05 -11.95
N ARG A 74 -8.68 -10.05 -12.55
CA ARG A 74 -8.18 -11.44 -12.68
C ARG A 74 -7.86 -12.08 -11.33
N GLY A 75 -8.72 -11.85 -10.34
CA GLY A 75 -8.67 -12.58 -9.08
C GLY A 75 -8.05 -11.84 -7.89
N ARG A 76 -7.80 -10.53 -8.00
CA ARG A 76 -7.03 -9.77 -7.00
C ARG A 76 -7.87 -9.10 -5.91
N VAL A 77 -9.19 -9.28 -5.92
CA VAL A 77 -10.08 -8.64 -4.94
C VAL A 77 -10.03 -9.36 -3.60
N VAL A 78 -9.99 -8.56 -2.53
CA VAL A 78 -10.17 -8.97 -1.14
C VAL A 78 -11.27 -8.09 -0.55
N VAL A 79 -12.25 -8.67 0.12
CA VAL A 79 -13.25 -7.91 0.89
C VAL A 79 -12.80 -7.91 2.36
N GLY A 80 -12.64 -6.72 2.95
CA GLY A 80 -12.12 -6.58 4.30
C GLY A 80 -10.64 -6.97 4.39
N GLU A 81 -10.30 -7.90 5.28
CA GLU A 81 -8.94 -8.43 5.43
C GLU A 81 -8.84 -9.84 4.83
N PRO A 82 -7.71 -10.23 4.22
CA PRO A 82 -7.54 -11.58 3.68
C PRO A 82 -7.60 -12.65 4.77
N ASP A 83 -8.27 -13.76 4.46
CA ASP A 83 -8.35 -14.91 5.36
C ASP A 83 -6.97 -15.44 5.76
N GLY A 84 -6.78 -15.67 7.06
CA GLY A 84 -5.52 -16.19 7.61
C GLY A 84 -4.37 -15.18 7.64
N GLU A 85 -4.59 -13.93 7.24
CA GLU A 85 -3.61 -12.86 7.35
C GLU A 85 -4.01 -11.88 8.46
N ARG A 86 -3.04 -11.40 9.24
CA ARG A 86 -3.25 -10.37 10.25
C ARG A 86 -2.71 -9.04 9.75
N TRP A 87 -3.59 -8.07 9.50
CA TRP A 87 -3.22 -6.74 9.05
C TRP A 87 -3.39 -5.72 10.17
N VAL A 88 -2.39 -4.86 10.38
CA VAL A 88 -2.41 -3.85 11.46
C VAL A 88 -2.37 -2.46 10.85
N LYS A 89 -3.33 -1.60 11.18
CA LYS A 89 -3.30 -0.18 10.79
C LYS A 89 -2.28 0.55 11.65
N ILE A 90 -1.36 1.28 11.02
CA ILE A 90 -0.32 2.05 11.70
C ILE A 90 -0.30 3.49 11.17
N PRO A 91 0.10 4.48 11.98
CA PRO A 91 0.38 5.82 11.47
C PRO A 91 1.56 5.78 10.50
N ILE A 92 1.64 6.74 9.56
CA ILE A 92 2.79 6.89 8.69
C ILE A 92 4.00 7.28 9.54
N PRO A 93 5.08 6.47 9.56
CA PRO A 93 6.25 6.82 10.36
C PRO A 93 6.96 8.08 9.85
N PRO A 94 7.58 8.86 10.75
CA PRO A 94 8.18 10.15 10.40
C PRO A 94 9.39 10.02 9.46
N ASP A 95 10.14 8.90 9.55
CA ASP A 95 11.38 8.66 8.82
C ASP A 95 11.62 7.16 8.56
N ARG A 96 12.71 6.85 7.85
CA ARG A 96 13.09 5.48 7.47
C ARG A 96 13.47 4.60 8.67
N SER A 97 14.07 5.17 9.72
CA SER A 97 14.42 4.41 10.92
C SER A 97 13.16 3.99 11.68
N ALA A 98 12.21 4.91 11.83
CA ALA A 98 10.92 4.65 12.44
C ALA A 98 10.09 3.68 11.59
N TRP A 99 10.19 3.77 10.25
CA TRP A 99 9.59 2.82 9.33
C TRP A 99 10.12 1.40 9.55
N ALA A 100 11.44 1.21 9.50
CA ALA A 100 12.07 -0.09 9.70
C ALA A 100 11.74 -0.69 11.08
N ALA A 101 11.76 0.15 12.13
CA ALA A 101 11.41 -0.26 13.49
C ALA A 101 9.96 -0.72 13.60
N ALA A 102 9.00 0.04 13.06
CA ALA A 102 7.58 -0.32 13.08
C ALA A 102 7.30 -1.62 12.32
N LEU A 103 7.93 -1.80 11.16
CA LEU A 103 7.80 -3.05 10.39
C LEU A 103 8.33 -4.25 11.18
N ALA A 104 9.51 -4.13 11.79
CA ALA A 104 10.11 -5.19 12.60
C ALA A 104 9.29 -5.53 13.85
N GLU A 105 8.77 -4.52 14.54
CA GLU A 105 7.90 -4.69 15.72
C GLU A 105 6.62 -5.46 15.37
N HIS A 106 5.94 -5.05 14.30
CA HIS A 106 4.71 -5.72 13.87
C HIS A 106 4.96 -7.12 13.30
N GLU A 107 6.08 -7.34 12.62
CA GLU A 107 6.50 -8.67 12.19
C GLU A 107 6.74 -9.59 13.42
N ALA A 108 7.44 -9.10 14.44
CA ALA A 108 7.68 -9.84 15.68
C ALA A 108 6.38 -10.13 16.46
N ALA A 109 5.39 -9.24 16.38
CA ALA A 109 4.05 -9.44 16.92
C ALA A 109 3.18 -10.42 16.09
N GLY A 110 3.72 -10.97 14.99
CA GLY A 110 3.05 -11.93 14.12
C GLY A 110 2.04 -11.31 13.16
N ALA A 111 2.15 -10.00 12.87
CA ALA A 111 1.38 -9.40 11.79
C ALA A 111 1.92 -9.87 10.43
N THR A 112 1.01 -10.14 9.50
CA THR A 112 1.36 -10.52 8.12
C THR A 112 1.54 -9.28 7.24
N GLY A 113 0.96 -8.16 7.63
CA GLY A 113 1.09 -6.89 6.94
C GLY A 113 0.69 -5.70 7.79
N VAL A 114 1.11 -4.51 7.36
CA VAL A 114 0.66 -3.23 7.90
C VAL A 114 -0.16 -2.47 6.88
N ILE A 115 -1.13 -1.69 7.34
CA ILE A 115 -1.94 -0.79 6.53
C ILE A 115 -1.58 0.63 6.93
N VAL A 116 -1.17 1.45 5.96
CA VAL A 116 -0.90 2.88 6.15
C VAL A 116 -1.81 3.72 5.28
N ALA A 117 -2.08 4.95 5.72
CA ALA A 117 -2.67 5.96 4.85
C ALA A 117 -1.66 6.38 3.77
N TRP A 118 -2.16 6.82 2.63
CA TRP A 118 -1.35 7.38 1.56
C TRP A 118 -0.58 8.62 2.02
N ASP A 119 0.70 8.69 1.63
CA ASP A 119 1.61 9.81 1.82
C ASP A 119 2.63 9.77 0.67
N LEU A 120 3.01 10.94 0.14
CA LEU A 120 3.96 11.03 -0.98
C LEU A 120 5.31 10.36 -0.68
N ARG A 121 5.73 10.34 0.58
CA ARG A 121 6.98 9.71 1.03
C ARG A 121 6.93 8.19 0.94
N LEU A 122 5.73 7.60 0.86
CA LEU A 122 5.57 6.15 0.95
C LEU A 122 6.20 5.41 -0.25
N ILE A 123 6.17 6.00 -1.45
CA ILE A 123 6.85 5.41 -2.62
C ILE A 123 8.35 5.27 -2.35
N ASP A 124 8.97 6.30 -1.76
CA ASP A 124 10.40 6.29 -1.44
C ASP A 124 10.70 5.29 -0.32
N LEU A 125 9.90 5.27 0.75
CA LEU A 125 10.03 4.31 1.86
C LEU A 125 9.89 2.85 1.41
N LEU A 126 9.01 2.58 0.45
CA LEU A 126 8.82 1.24 -0.10
C LEU A 126 9.98 0.81 -1.00
N ARG A 127 10.52 1.72 -1.82
CA ARG A 127 11.67 1.44 -2.70
C ARG A 127 12.97 1.25 -1.93
N ASN A 128 13.16 2.04 -0.87
CA ASN A 128 14.39 2.08 -0.08
C ASN A 128 14.06 1.98 1.43
N PRO A 129 13.73 0.79 1.93
CA PRO A 129 13.29 0.60 3.31
C PRO A 129 14.43 0.69 4.34
N GLU A 130 15.69 0.58 3.90
CA GLU A 130 16.85 0.64 4.78
C GLU A 130 17.17 2.10 5.17
N PRO A 131 17.55 2.35 6.43
CA PRO A 131 18.08 3.65 6.83
C PRO A 131 19.38 3.94 6.07
N ASP A 132 19.64 5.22 5.78
CA ASP A 132 20.86 5.63 5.07
C ASP A 132 22.12 5.18 5.84
N ASP A 133 22.74 4.08 5.42
CA ASP A 133 24.02 3.63 5.93
C ASP A 133 25.15 4.40 5.21
N ARG A 134 25.46 5.60 5.72
CA ARG A 134 26.55 6.44 5.21
C ARG A 134 27.89 6.17 5.91
N SER A 135 28.08 4.94 6.38
CA SER A 135 29.35 4.51 6.98
C SER A 135 30.52 4.57 6.01
N ASP A 136 30.24 4.54 4.71
CA ASP A 136 31.21 4.69 3.61
C ASP A 136 31.85 6.09 3.55
N LEU A 137 31.12 7.15 3.92
CA LEU A 137 31.62 8.53 3.95
C LEU A 137 32.63 8.80 5.09
N LEU A 138 32.73 7.90 6.08
CA LEU A 138 33.67 8.02 7.19
C LEU A 138 35.08 7.49 6.85
N ILE A 139 35.26 6.83 5.69
CA ILE A 139 36.57 6.25 5.30
C ILE A 139 37.46 7.23 4.54
N SER A 140 36.92 8.37 4.05
CA SER A 140 37.69 9.30 3.21
C SER A 140 38.50 10.37 3.95
N THR A 141 38.56 10.35 5.29
CA THR A 141 39.37 11.32 6.07
C THR A 141 40.64 10.70 6.69
N GLY A 142 41.12 9.57 6.14
CA GLY A 142 42.38 8.92 6.54
C GLY A 142 43.58 9.43 5.76
#